data_AF-A0A847ID22-F1
#
_entry.id   AF-A0A847ID22-F1
#
_cell.length_a   1.000
_cell.length_b   1.000
_cell.length_c   1.000
_cell.angle_alpha   90.00
_cell.angle_beta   90.00
_cell.angle_gamma   90.00
#
_symmetry.space_group_name_H-M   'P 1'
#
loop_
_entity.id
_entity.type
_entity.pdbx_description
1 polymer ?
#
loop_
_entity_poly.entity_id
_entity_poly.type
_entity_poly.pdbx_seq_one_letter_code
_entity_poly.pdbx_strand_id
1 'polypeptide(L)'
;MNRNRATVASAAAGAALLLALTACGGGGSSSTSSTSASVPAPAPAPTQATTEQIAAADCQKTPQSGPVVRSGYGLNYSSGEMNIAVTPVDGATRCVQFTKSGRTDPVVPPDALLFTFAGDRGEGAQVEFLAVDLAGGILPWPVGASARTPGSPITATVGVSLDGVYYTSSTCTLELPTVTENKAAGKFTCPEAIAQSANPLDPTDDVGHEDSQNPAGAPKTAVVSGLFEVAK
;
A
#
# COMPACT_ATOMS: atom_id res chain seq x y z
N MET A 1 -11.36 -26.79 55.50
CA MET A 1 -12.63 -27.45 55.92
C MET A 1 -13.77 -27.02 55.00
N ASN A 2 -14.51 -28.00 54.46
CA ASN A 2 -15.93 -28.07 54.02
C ASN A 2 -16.64 -26.82 53.43
N ARG A 3 -17.10 -26.84 52.15
CA ARG A 3 -18.39 -27.38 51.60
C ARG A 3 -19.60 -26.52 52.06
N ASN A 4 -20.59 -26.07 51.27
CA ASN A 4 -21.24 -26.62 50.07
C ASN A 4 -22.26 -25.61 49.45
N ARG A 5 -22.30 -25.58 48.10
CA ARG A 5 -23.46 -25.72 47.17
C ARG A 5 -24.73 -24.85 47.26
N ALA A 6 -25.08 -24.27 46.11
CA ALA A 6 -26.40 -24.45 45.49
C ALA A 6 -26.29 -24.48 43.95
N THR A 7 -26.88 -25.52 43.36
CA THR A 7 -27.01 -25.87 41.94
C THR A 7 -28.33 -25.37 41.38
N VAL A 8 -28.37 -24.97 40.10
CA VAL A 8 -29.53 -25.20 39.23
C VAL A 8 -29.01 -25.62 37.86
N ALA A 9 -29.47 -26.78 37.41
CA ALA A 9 -29.23 -27.40 36.11
C ALA A 9 -30.35 -27.03 35.14
N SER A 10 -30.06 -27.02 33.84
CA SER A 10 -31.01 -27.43 32.81
C SER A 10 -30.24 -27.87 31.56
N ALA A 11 -30.49 -29.12 31.18
CA ALA A 11 -29.93 -29.83 30.06
C ALA A 11 -30.79 -29.60 28.80
N ALA A 12 -30.17 -29.65 27.62
CA ALA A 12 -30.85 -30.07 26.41
C ALA A 12 -29.84 -30.74 25.47
N ALA A 13 -30.03 -32.05 25.31
CA ALA A 13 -29.33 -32.92 24.38
C ALA A 13 -30.07 -32.96 23.03
N GLY A 14 -29.32 -33.14 21.94
CA GLY A 14 -29.85 -33.46 20.61
C GLY A 14 -28.67 -33.82 19.69
N ALA A 15 -28.15 -35.03 19.78
CA ALA A 15 -28.54 -36.22 19.00
C ALA A 15 -27.92 -36.23 17.59
N ALA A 16 -26.80 -36.93 17.50
CA ALA A 16 -26.17 -37.36 16.27
C ALA A 16 -27.05 -38.40 15.54
N LEU A 17 -27.22 -38.26 14.23
CA LEU A 17 -27.70 -39.34 13.37
C LEU A 17 -26.63 -39.70 12.34
N LEU A 18 -25.93 -40.80 12.64
CA LEU A 18 -25.21 -41.62 11.68
C LEU A 18 -26.23 -42.56 11.03
N LEU A 19 -26.39 -42.46 9.71
CA LEU A 19 -27.10 -43.45 8.91
C LEU A 19 -26.11 -44.11 7.96
N ALA A 20 -25.58 -45.25 8.41
CA ALA A 20 -24.93 -46.24 7.56
C ALA A 20 -26.02 -47.07 6.85
N LEU A 21 -26.00 -47.08 5.52
CA LEU A 21 -26.76 -48.00 4.69
C LEU A 21 -25.77 -48.82 3.87
N THR A 22 -25.56 -50.07 4.28
CA THR A 22 -24.86 -51.11 3.53
C THR A 22 -25.84 -52.23 3.20
N ALA A 23 -26.08 -52.49 1.90
CA ALA A 23 -26.39 -53.79 1.31
C ALA A 23 -26.47 -53.64 -0.23
N CYS A 24 -25.53 -54.22 -0.97
CA CYS A 24 -25.67 -55.46 -1.77
C CYS A 24 -26.44 -55.21 -3.07
N GLY A 25 -25.93 -55.36 -4.28
CA GLY A 25 -24.83 -56.18 -4.81
C GLY A 25 -25.33 -56.67 -6.18
N GLY A 26 -24.53 -56.56 -7.24
CA GLY A 26 -24.87 -57.17 -8.54
C GLY A 26 -24.39 -56.40 -9.77
N GLY A 27 -23.25 -56.81 -10.30
CA GLY A 27 -23.05 -56.93 -11.76
C GLY A 27 -22.67 -55.69 -12.55
N GLY A 28 -21.37 -55.58 -12.85
CA GLY A 28 -20.90 -55.26 -14.20
C GLY A 28 -20.96 -53.80 -14.66
N SER A 29 -19.82 -53.13 -14.59
CA SER A 29 -19.11 -52.59 -15.77
C SER A 29 -18.07 -51.57 -15.31
N SER A 30 -16.81 -51.83 -15.62
CA SER A 30 -15.71 -50.91 -15.44
C SER A 30 -15.93 -49.68 -16.32
N SER A 31 -16.38 -48.58 -15.75
CA SER A 31 -16.29 -47.25 -16.37
C SER A 31 -15.26 -46.43 -15.61
N THR A 32 -14.04 -46.46 -16.13
CA THR A 32 -12.95 -45.54 -15.81
C THR A 32 -13.49 -44.11 -15.93
N SER A 33 -13.85 -43.52 -14.80
CA SER A 33 -14.28 -42.13 -14.74
C SER A 33 -13.02 -41.27 -14.77
N SER A 34 -12.62 -40.88 -15.97
CA SER A 34 -11.57 -39.88 -16.19
C SER A 34 -12.05 -38.57 -15.57
N THR A 35 -11.59 -38.27 -14.36
CA THR A 35 -11.73 -36.94 -13.77
C THR A 35 -10.79 -36.04 -14.57
N SER A 36 -11.31 -35.41 -15.63
CA SER A 36 -10.60 -34.35 -16.33
C SER A 36 -10.39 -33.21 -15.36
N ALA A 37 -9.20 -33.13 -14.76
CA ALA A 37 -8.76 -31.94 -14.05
C ALA A 37 -8.81 -30.77 -15.04
N SER A 38 -9.76 -29.87 -14.83
CA SER A 38 -9.85 -28.63 -15.60
C SER A 38 -8.58 -27.84 -15.34
N VAL A 39 -7.68 -27.81 -16.32
CA VAL A 39 -6.51 -26.93 -16.31
C VAL A 39 -7.05 -25.50 -16.19
N PRO A 40 -6.69 -24.72 -15.16
CA PRO A 40 -7.10 -23.33 -15.06
C PRO A 40 -6.69 -22.60 -16.34
N ALA A 41 -7.60 -21.80 -16.91
CA ALA A 41 -7.27 -20.98 -18.06
C ALA A 41 -6.03 -20.11 -17.72
N PRO A 42 -5.06 -19.97 -18.64
CA PRO A 42 -3.92 -19.08 -18.41
C PRO A 42 -4.45 -17.69 -18.03
N ALA A 43 -3.90 -17.11 -16.96
CA ALA A 43 -4.22 -15.74 -16.58
C ALA A 43 -4.02 -14.83 -17.81
N PRO A 44 -4.90 -13.83 -18.03
CA PRO A 44 -4.73 -12.88 -19.13
C PRO A 44 -3.34 -12.28 -19.08
N ALA A 45 -2.67 -12.14 -20.24
CA ALA A 45 -1.41 -11.43 -20.30
C ALA A 45 -1.60 -10.01 -19.74
N PRO A 46 -0.68 -9.50 -18.90
CA PRO A 46 -0.80 -8.17 -18.32
C PRO A 46 -0.88 -7.15 -19.46
N THR A 47 -2.01 -6.44 -19.52
CA THR A 47 -2.21 -5.38 -20.52
C THR A 47 -1.25 -4.25 -20.18
N GLN A 48 -0.27 -3.96 -21.06
CA GLN A 48 0.71 -2.87 -20.85
C GLN A 48 0.01 -1.58 -20.43
N ALA A 49 0.40 -1.01 -19.30
CA ALA A 49 -0.22 0.18 -18.78
C ALA A 49 0.06 1.42 -19.67
N THR A 50 -0.81 2.42 -19.58
CA THR A 50 -0.78 3.65 -20.42
C THR A 50 -0.51 4.91 -19.63
N THR A 51 -0.16 4.81 -18.34
CA THR A 51 0.13 5.99 -17.51
C THR A 51 1.06 6.92 -18.26
N GLU A 52 0.70 8.21 -18.23
CA GLU A 52 1.39 9.24 -18.99
C GLU A 52 2.87 9.28 -18.62
N GLN A 53 3.71 8.97 -19.60
CA GLN A 53 5.13 9.22 -19.51
C GLN A 53 5.39 10.68 -19.86
N ILE A 54 6.03 11.38 -18.93
CA ILE A 54 6.35 12.80 -19.06
C ILE A 54 7.85 12.99 -19.25
N ALA A 55 8.29 14.20 -19.54
CA ALA A 55 9.71 14.48 -19.73
C ALA A 55 10.47 14.28 -18.41
N ALA A 56 11.69 13.72 -18.46
CA ALA A 56 12.51 13.49 -17.27
C ALA A 56 12.73 14.76 -16.43
N ALA A 57 12.78 15.93 -17.07
CA ALA A 57 12.89 17.22 -16.40
C ALA A 57 11.69 17.53 -15.49
N ASP A 58 10.50 17.02 -15.80
CA ASP A 58 9.29 17.26 -15.04
C ASP A 58 9.27 16.51 -13.70
N CYS A 59 9.94 15.36 -13.59
CA CYS A 59 10.18 14.68 -12.32
C CYS A 59 11.25 15.37 -11.45
N GLN A 60 12.07 16.24 -12.03
CA GLN A 60 13.19 16.92 -11.33
C GLN A 60 12.84 18.34 -10.85
N LYS A 61 11.65 18.83 -11.18
CA LYS A 61 11.20 20.16 -10.75
C LYS A 61 11.24 20.31 -9.23
N THR A 62 11.24 21.56 -8.80
CA THR A 62 11.13 21.93 -7.38
C THR A 62 9.75 22.57 -7.19
N PRO A 63 8.89 22.02 -6.31
CA PRO A 63 7.59 22.62 -6.06
C PRO A 63 7.71 24.03 -5.48
N GLN A 64 6.73 24.88 -5.77
CA GLN A 64 6.72 26.24 -5.26
C GLN A 64 6.62 26.26 -3.72
N SER A 65 7.51 27.00 -3.06
CA SER A 65 7.45 27.22 -1.61
C SER A 65 6.31 28.14 -1.19
N GLY A 66 5.84 27.95 0.03
CA GLY A 66 4.76 28.71 0.64
C GLY A 66 4.66 28.47 2.15
N PRO A 67 3.59 28.93 2.80
CA PRO A 67 3.37 28.67 4.21
C PRO A 67 3.26 27.18 4.53
N VAL A 68 3.71 26.78 5.73
CA VAL A 68 3.59 25.41 6.25
C VAL A 68 2.80 25.45 7.55
N VAL A 69 1.54 25.03 7.50
CA VAL A 69 0.67 24.79 8.66
C VAL A 69 1.03 23.46 9.30
N ARG A 70 1.10 23.46 10.63
CA ARG A 70 1.75 22.39 11.41
C ARG A 70 0.78 21.53 12.20
N SER A 71 -0.52 21.78 12.06
CA SER A 71 -1.55 21.03 12.75
C SER A 71 -1.65 19.59 12.23
N GLY A 72 -1.44 19.38 10.92
CA GLY A 72 -1.83 18.14 10.24
C GLY A 72 -3.35 17.93 10.17
N TYR A 73 -4.14 18.85 10.73
CA TYR A 73 -5.61 18.81 10.77
C TYR A 73 -6.21 19.87 9.85
N GLY A 74 -7.43 19.61 9.37
CA GLY A 74 -8.17 20.52 8.49
C GLY A 74 -7.64 20.55 7.05
N LEU A 75 -6.79 19.59 6.68
CA LEU A 75 -6.25 19.46 5.34
C LEU A 75 -7.31 18.81 4.43
N ASN A 76 -7.54 19.38 3.25
CA ASN A 76 -8.50 18.83 2.30
C ASN A 76 -8.05 19.08 0.86
N TYR A 77 -7.63 18.02 0.17
CA TYR A 77 -7.09 18.09 -1.19
C TYR A 77 -7.82 17.13 -2.12
N SER A 78 -8.62 17.67 -3.05
CA SER A 78 -9.40 16.87 -3.99
C SER A 78 -8.73 16.67 -5.35
N SER A 79 -7.73 17.48 -5.66
CA SER A 79 -7.05 17.48 -6.96
C SER A 79 -5.54 17.59 -6.80
N GLY A 80 -4.81 17.33 -7.88
CA GLY A 80 -3.35 17.40 -7.89
C GLY A 80 -2.72 16.27 -8.66
N GLU A 81 -1.40 16.30 -8.73
CA GLU A 81 -0.60 15.35 -9.49
C GLU A 81 0.65 14.96 -8.69
N MET A 82 1.17 13.77 -9.00
CA MET A 82 2.49 13.32 -8.61
C MET A 82 3.30 12.97 -9.85
N ASN A 83 4.48 13.57 -9.96
CA ASN A 83 5.46 13.18 -10.96
C ASN A 83 6.52 12.32 -10.27
N ILE A 84 6.74 11.10 -10.75
CA ILE A 84 7.66 10.15 -10.12
C ILE A 84 8.60 9.53 -11.15
N ALA A 85 9.89 9.55 -10.82
CA ALA A 85 10.95 8.86 -11.52
C ALA A 85 11.28 7.55 -10.80
N VAL A 86 11.18 6.44 -11.52
CA VAL A 86 11.55 5.11 -11.06
C VAL A 86 12.72 4.61 -11.91
N THR A 87 13.83 4.29 -11.26
CA THR A 87 15.04 3.74 -11.90
C THR A 87 15.33 2.37 -11.32
N PRO A 88 14.82 1.28 -11.91
CA PRO A 88 15.22 -0.08 -11.55
C PRO A 88 16.73 -0.26 -11.73
N VAL A 89 17.38 -1.05 -10.87
CA VAL A 89 18.84 -1.29 -10.96
C VAL A 89 19.26 -1.91 -12.30
N ASP A 90 18.38 -2.68 -12.91
CA ASP A 90 18.56 -3.39 -14.18
C ASP A 90 17.83 -2.73 -15.36
N GLY A 91 17.32 -1.51 -15.18
CA GLY A 91 16.40 -0.88 -16.13
C GLY A 91 16.71 0.58 -16.46
N ALA A 92 15.94 1.12 -17.41
CA ALA A 92 15.96 2.54 -17.72
C ALA A 92 15.05 3.32 -16.76
N THR A 93 15.43 4.55 -16.45
CA THR A 93 14.57 5.47 -15.70
C THR A 93 13.28 5.75 -16.46
N ARG A 94 12.15 5.68 -15.76
CA ARG A 94 10.83 6.07 -16.26
C ARG A 94 10.31 7.22 -15.41
N CYS A 95 9.83 8.26 -16.06
CA CYS A 95 9.21 9.42 -15.42
C CYS A 95 7.75 9.46 -15.83
N VAL A 96 6.85 9.36 -14.85
CA VAL A 96 5.40 9.26 -15.08
C VAL A 96 4.64 10.24 -14.21
N GLN A 97 3.42 10.56 -14.62
CA GLN A 97 2.47 11.35 -13.86
C GLN A 97 1.30 10.50 -13.36
N PHE A 98 0.93 10.68 -12.10
CA PHE A 98 -0.28 10.11 -11.51
C PHE A 98 -1.17 11.21 -10.94
N THR A 99 -2.48 11.05 -11.07
CA THR A 99 -3.46 12.03 -10.58
C THR A 99 -3.89 11.71 -9.16
N LYS A 100 -4.12 12.77 -8.37
CA LYS A 100 -4.62 12.66 -7.00
C LYS A 100 -5.86 11.78 -6.96
N SER A 101 -5.83 10.77 -6.10
CA SER A 101 -6.90 9.80 -5.91
C SER A 101 -7.17 9.57 -4.42
N GLY A 102 -8.14 8.72 -4.09
CA GLY A 102 -8.44 8.37 -2.69
C GLY A 102 -9.03 9.52 -1.88
N ARG A 103 -8.80 9.52 -0.57
CA ARG A 103 -9.41 10.48 0.37
C ARG A 103 -8.89 11.89 0.15
N THR A 104 -9.79 12.87 0.30
CA THR A 104 -9.42 14.30 0.24
C THR A 104 -8.76 14.75 1.54
N ASP A 105 -9.22 14.22 2.67
CA ASP A 105 -8.54 14.33 3.95
C ASP A 105 -7.42 13.28 4.04
N PRO A 106 -6.14 13.69 4.06
CA PRO A 106 -5.00 12.78 4.09
C PRO A 106 -4.79 12.10 5.46
N VAL A 107 -5.50 12.48 6.53
CA VAL A 107 -5.29 11.91 7.87
C VAL A 107 -5.80 10.47 7.95
N VAL A 108 -4.93 9.51 7.65
CA VAL A 108 -5.19 8.07 7.63
C VAL A 108 -3.88 7.30 7.80
N PRO A 109 -3.68 6.54 8.90
CA PRO A 109 -4.37 6.55 10.21
C PRO A 109 -4.29 7.92 10.92
N PRO A 110 -4.96 8.15 12.08
CA PRO A 110 -5.00 9.47 12.75
C PRO A 110 -3.64 10.10 13.09
N ASP A 111 -2.55 9.33 13.06
CA ASP A 111 -1.19 9.76 13.33
C ASP A 111 -0.32 9.95 12.07
N ALA A 112 -0.85 9.65 10.89
CA ALA A 112 -0.16 9.76 9.61
C ALA A 112 -0.95 10.56 8.57
N LEU A 113 -0.22 11.08 7.59
CA LEU A 113 -0.75 11.76 6.42
C LEU A 113 -0.42 10.90 5.20
N LEU A 114 -1.46 10.39 4.55
CA LEU A 114 -1.37 9.53 3.38
C LEU A 114 -1.92 10.26 2.15
N PHE A 115 -1.07 10.42 1.14
CA PHE A 115 -1.43 10.96 -0.16
C PHE A 115 -1.36 9.83 -1.18
N THR A 116 -2.47 9.57 -1.88
CA THR A 116 -2.58 8.54 -2.91
C THR A 116 -2.80 9.14 -4.29
N PHE A 117 -2.19 8.55 -5.30
CA PHE A 117 -2.27 8.97 -6.69
C PHE A 117 -2.46 7.72 -7.56
N ALA A 118 -3.30 7.82 -8.59
CA ALA A 118 -3.63 6.72 -9.48
C ALA A 118 -3.31 7.07 -10.94
N GLY A 119 -2.84 6.06 -11.68
CA GLY A 119 -2.83 6.06 -13.14
C GLY A 119 -4.03 5.31 -13.70
N ASP A 120 -3.98 4.99 -14.98
CA ASP A 120 -5.14 4.45 -15.70
C ASP A 120 -5.51 3.01 -15.31
N ARG A 121 -4.53 2.18 -14.92
CA ARG A 121 -4.69 0.71 -14.85
C ARG A 121 -3.86 0.03 -13.75
N GLY A 122 -4.24 0.25 -12.48
CA GLY A 122 -3.60 -0.39 -11.31
C GLY A 122 -2.20 0.15 -10.97
N GLU A 123 -1.70 1.08 -11.78
CA GLU A 123 -0.54 1.89 -11.48
C GLU A 123 -0.93 3.05 -10.59
N GLY A 124 0.04 3.53 -9.83
CA GLY A 124 -0.16 4.63 -8.92
C GLY A 124 0.99 4.76 -7.96
N ALA A 125 0.85 5.71 -7.05
CA ALA A 125 1.82 5.92 -6.01
C ALA A 125 1.15 6.42 -4.73
N GLN A 126 1.86 6.23 -3.62
CA GLN A 126 1.47 6.77 -2.34
C GLN A 126 2.67 7.35 -1.62
N VAL A 127 2.43 8.41 -0.85
CA VAL A 127 3.39 9.00 0.08
C VAL A 127 2.72 9.11 1.43
N GLU A 128 3.36 8.52 2.45
CA GLU A 128 2.91 8.53 3.83
C GLU A 128 3.99 9.11 4.72
N PHE A 129 3.62 9.96 5.67
CA PHE A 129 4.52 10.44 6.71
C PHE A 129 3.76 10.77 7.99
N LEU A 130 4.44 10.80 9.12
CA LEU A 130 3.82 11.04 10.42
C LEU A 130 3.33 12.49 10.55
N ALA A 131 2.14 12.68 11.12
CA ALA A 131 1.60 14.01 11.41
C ALA A 131 2.49 14.78 12.41
N VAL A 132 3.13 14.07 13.34
CA VAL A 132 4.09 14.66 14.29
C VAL A 132 5.33 15.21 13.59
N ASP A 133 5.72 14.64 12.44
CA ASP A 133 6.88 15.09 11.66
C ASP A 133 6.59 16.43 11.02
N LEU A 134 5.39 16.59 10.45
CA LEU A 134 4.89 17.88 9.96
C LEU A 134 4.79 18.92 11.08
N ALA A 135 4.35 18.51 12.27
CA ALA A 135 4.26 19.38 13.44
C ALA A 135 5.64 19.85 13.95
N GLY A 136 6.72 19.19 13.53
CA GLY A 136 8.08 19.41 14.02
C GLY A 136 8.39 18.69 15.33
N GLY A 137 7.58 17.72 15.75
CA GLY A 137 7.85 16.89 16.93
C GLY A 137 8.86 15.77 16.66
N ILE A 138 9.33 15.15 17.74
CA ILE A 138 10.16 13.93 17.71
C ILE A 138 9.46 12.87 18.56
N LEU A 139 9.33 11.63 18.03
CA LEU A 139 8.75 10.50 18.75
C LEU A 139 9.73 9.33 18.88
N PRO A 140 9.60 8.52 19.96
CA PRO A 140 8.90 8.84 21.21
C PRO A 140 9.63 10.00 21.90
N TRP A 141 8.91 10.98 22.47
CA TRP A 141 9.52 12.22 23.00
C TRP A 141 10.55 11.92 24.09
N PRO A 142 11.87 11.94 23.78
CA PRO A 142 12.89 11.70 24.78
C PRO A 142 12.94 12.86 25.77
N VAL A 143 13.31 12.56 27.02
CA VAL A 143 13.60 13.61 27.99
C VAL A 143 14.72 14.50 27.43
N GLY A 144 14.43 15.78 27.24
CA GLY A 144 15.40 16.77 26.74
C GLY A 144 15.47 16.91 25.21
N ALA A 145 14.58 16.28 24.44
CA ALA A 145 14.53 16.53 23.00
C ALA A 145 13.97 17.91 22.66
N SER A 146 14.61 18.54 21.67
CA SER A 146 14.11 19.75 21.02
C SER A 146 13.27 19.37 19.82
N ALA A 147 12.22 20.15 19.55
CA ALA A 147 11.48 20.05 18.30
C ALA A 147 12.43 20.16 17.09
N ARG A 148 12.12 19.44 16.01
CA ARG A 148 12.84 19.58 14.74
C ARG A 148 12.75 21.02 14.25
N THR A 149 13.82 21.46 13.59
CA THR A 149 13.81 22.75 12.89
C THR A 149 12.71 22.72 11.84
N PRO A 150 11.77 23.68 11.88
CA PRO A 150 10.66 23.69 10.94
C PRO A 150 11.11 23.74 9.48
N GLY A 151 10.43 22.97 8.62
CA GLY A 151 10.77 22.87 7.19
C GLY A 151 12.00 22.01 6.90
N SER A 152 12.62 21.38 7.91
CA SER A 152 13.64 20.36 7.67
C SER A 152 13.02 19.15 6.99
N PRO A 153 13.80 18.41 6.18
CA PRO A 153 13.33 17.15 5.60
C PRO A 153 12.86 16.18 6.69
N ILE A 154 11.82 15.41 6.37
CA ILE A 154 11.22 14.38 7.22
C ILE A 154 11.36 13.02 6.55
N THR A 155 11.15 11.95 7.33
CA THR A 155 11.12 10.60 6.78
C THR A 155 9.72 10.29 6.26
N ALA A 156 9.63 9.65 5.10
CA ALA A 156 8.38 9.21 4.52
C ALA A 156 8.48 7.77 4.01
N THR A 157 7.33 7.11 3.99
CA THR A 157 7.12 5.87 3.25
C THR A 157 6.57 6.22 1.88
N VAL A 158 7.22 5.75 0.83
CA VAL A 158 6.79 5.93 -0.56
C VAL A 158 6.61 4.56 -1.20
N GLY A 159 5.43 4.36 -1.80
CA GLY A 159 5.12 3.17 -2.60
C GLY A 159 4.74 3.57 -4.02
N VAL A 160 5.16 2.80 -5.01
CA VAL A 160 4.83 3.02 -6.42
C VAL A 160 4.59 1.70 -7.13
N SER A 161 3.44 1.59 -7.80
CA SER A 161 3.10 0.50 -8.72
C SER A 161 3.33 1.00 -10.15
N LEU A 162 4.28 0.41 -10.85
CA LEU A 162 4.60 0.74 -12.24
C LEU A 162 4.98 -0.51 -13.02
N ASP A 163 4.43 -0.68 -14.22
CA ASP A 163 4.69 -1.84 -15.09
C ASP A 163 4.48 -3.20 -14.36
N GLY A 164 3.51 -3.25 -13.45
CA GLY A 164 3.16 -4.45 -12.68
C GLY A 164 4.11 -4.80 -11.53
N VAL A 165 5.03 -3.90 -11.16
CA VAL A 165 5.91 -4.07 -9.99
C VAL A 165 5.62 -2.98 -8.97
N TYR A 166 5.35 -3.38 -7.73
CA TYR A 166 5.21 -2.45 -6.61
C TYR A 166 6.54 -2.30 -5.87
N TYR A 167 7.16 -1.12 -5.94
CA TYR A 167 8.35 -0.75 -5.16
C TYR A 167 7.94 0.06 -3.95
N THR A 168 8.53 -0.23 -2.79
CA THR A 168 8.31 0.55 -1.57
C THR A 168 9.60 0.85 -0.81
N SER A 169 9.63 1.99 -0.14
CA SER A 169 10.72 2.41 0.75
C SER A 169 10.15 3.19 1.92
N SER A 170 10.56 2.86 3.14
CA SER A 170 10.15 3.54 4.38
C SER A 170 11.18 4.57 4.87
N THR A 171 12.26 4.78 4.12
CA THR A 171 13.39 5.64 4.51
C THR A 171 13.60 6.78 3.51
N CYS A 172 12.55 7.21 2.83
CA CYS A 172 12.66 8.31 1.88
C CYS A 172 12.83 9.63 2.62
N THR A 173 13.69 10.50 2.08
CA THR A 173 13.78 11.89 2.49
C THR A 173 12.66 12.67 1.81
N LEU A 174 11.82 13.37 2.58
CA LEU A 174 10.70 14.18 2.10
C LEU A 174 10.86 15.64 2.54
N GLU A 175 10.85 16.55 1.58
CA GLU A 175 10.78 17.99 1.79
C GLU A 175 9.36 18.49 1.52
N LEU A 176 8.83 19.34 2.40
CA LEU A 176 7.48 19.90 2.31
C LEU A 176 7.56 21.43 2.15
N PRO A 177 7.80 21.96 0.94
CA PRO A 177 7.96 23.39 0.71
C PRO A 177 6.69 24.22 0.94
N THR A 178 5.50 23.60 0.94
CA THR A 178 4.23 24.25 1.30
C THR A 178 3.24 23.24 1.84
N VAL A 179 2.54 23.58 2.91
CA VAL A 179 1.40 22.83 3.45
C VAL A 179 0.41 23.83 4.03
N THR A 180 -0.81 23.85 3.50
CA THR A 180 -1.90 24.73 3.95
C THR A 180 -3.19 23.94 3.86
N GLU A 181 -4.30 24.46 4.39
CA GLU A 181 -5.61 23.81 4.27
C GLU A 181 -6.02 23.52 2.81
N ASN A 182 -5.56 24.35 1.85
CA ASN A 182 -5.99 24.29 0.45
C ASN A 182 -4.91 23.84 -0.54
N LYS A 183 -3.64 23.78 -0.13
CA LYS A 183 -2.53 23.35 -0.98
C LYS A 183 -1.46 22.63 -0.16
N ALA A 184 -0.93 21.53 -0.67
CA ALA A 184 0.33 20.95 -0.20
C ALA A 184 1.22 20.62 -1.38
N ALA A 185 2.54 20.69 -1.18
CA ALA A 185 3.50 20.16 -2.12
C ALA A 185 4.65 19.49 -1.38
N GLY A 186 5.21 18.46 -2.00
CA GLY A 186 6.35 17.73 -1.47
C GLY A 186 7.30 17.29 -2.56
N LYS A 187 8.56 17.10 -2.19
CA LYS A 187 9.59 16.47 -3.02
C LYS A 187 10.27 15.37 -2.22
N PHE A 188 10.42 14.19 -2.80
CA PHE A 188 10.99 13.05 -2.11
C PHE A 188 12.09 12.37 -2.90
N THR A 189 12.97 11.69 -2.17
CA THR A 189 14.02 10.83 -2.72
C THR A 189 14.18 9.59 -1.84
N CYS A 190 14.12 8.44 -2.48
CA CYS A 190 14.30 7.11 -1.91
C CYS A 190 15.52 6.49 -2.61
N PRO A 191 16.70 6.49 -1.96
CA PRO A 191 17.92 5.91 -2.54
C PRO A 191 17.78 4.42 -2.86
N GLU A 192 16.88 3.73 -2.15
CA GLU A 192 16.56 2.33 -2.35
C GLU A 192 15.07 2.11 -2.05
N ALA A 193 14.37 1.49 -3.00
CA ALA A 193 13.04 0.95 -2.86
C ALA A 193 13.03 -0.51 -3.31
N ILE A 194 12.32 -1.36 -2.58
CA ILE A 194 12.35 -2.81 -2.72
C ILE A 194 11.04 -3.27 -3.33
N ALA A 195 11.11 -4.10 -4.37
CA ALA A 195 9.93 -4.73 -4.96
C ALA A 195 9.24 -5.65 -3.95
N GLN A 196 7.92 -5.51 -3.82
CA GLN A 196 7.09 -6.35 -2.97
C GLN A 196 6.27 -7.32 -3.82
N SER A 197 5.87 -8.43 -3.20
CA SER A 197 4.87 -9.34 -3.77
C SER A 197 3.45 -8.79 -3.68
N ALA A 198 3.16 -8.01 -2.63
CA ALA A 198 1.87 -7.37 -2.41
C ALA A 198 1.85 -5.95 -3.00
N ASN A 199 0.78 -5.60 -3.69
CA ASN A 199 0.51 -4.30 -4.26
C ASN A 199 -0.76 -3.68 -3.64
N PRO A 200 -0.63 -2.82 -2.61
CA PRO A 200 -1.79 -2.20 -1.97
C PRO A 200 -2.55 -1.21 -2.86
N LEU A 201 -2.03 -0.89 -4.05
CA LEU A 201 -2.66 0.00 -5.03
C LEU A 201 -3.49 -0.76 -6.07
N ASP A 202 -3.37 -2.08 -6.14
CA ASP A 202 -4.15 -2.91 -7.06
C ASP A 202 -5.32 -3.56 -6.30
N PRO A 203 -6.57 -3.13 -6.56
CA PRO A 203 -7.75 -3.69 -5.88
C PRO A 203 -8.04 -5.14 -6.27
N THR A 204 -7.37 -5.67 -7.30
CA THR A 204 -7.50 -7.06 -7.76
C THR A 204 -6.39 -7.96 -7.24
N ASP A 205 -5.45 -7.42 -6.46
CA ASP A 205 -4.36 -8.19 -5.87
C ASP A 205 -4.89 -9.12 -4.77
N ASP A 206 -5.02 -10.40 -5.10
CA ASP A 206 -5.39 -11.46 -4.19
C ASP A 206 -4.12 -12.00 -3.52
N VAL A 207 -3.64 -11.27 -2.50
CA VAL A 207 -2.54 -11.77 -1.68
C VAL A 207 -3.03 -12.97 -0.88
N GLY A 208 -2.69 -14.16 -1.35
CA GLY A 208 -2.88 -15.39 -0.59
C GLY A 208 -2.22 -15.23 0.78
N HIS A 209 -3.02 -15.20 1.85
CA HIS A 209 -2.53 -14.95 3.22
C HIS A 209 -1.61 -16.09 3.74
N GLU A 210 -1.35 -17.12 2.93
CA GLU A 210 -0.52 -18.28 3.26
C GLU A 210 0.71 -18.48 2.36
N ASP A 211 1.05 -17.52 1.48
CA ASP A 211 2.27 -17.65 0.68
C ASP A 211 3.51 -17.26 1.50
N SER A 212 4.01 -18.24 2.26
CA SER A 212 5.41 -18.31 2.70
C SER A 212 6.33 -18.58 1.50
N GLN A 213 6.15 -17.87 0.39
CA GLN A 213 7.01 -18.01 -0.77
C GLN A 213 8.10 -16.96 -0.68
N ASN A 214 9.13 -17.32 0.09
CA ASN A 214 10.43 -16.68 0.02
C ASN A 214 10.87 -16.67 -1.46
N PRO A 215 10.90 -15.52 -2.16
CA PRO A 215 11.23 -15.51 -3.57
C PRO A 215 12.67 -16.01 -3.72
N ALA A 216 12.88 -16.99 -4.61
CA ALA A 216 14.21 -17.51 -4.92
C ALA A 216 15.00 -16.45 -5.72
N GLY A 217 15.61 -15.50 -5.01
CA GLY A 217 16.44 -14.44 -5.59
C GLY A 217 16.54 -13.23 -4.67
N ALA A 218 17.56 -12.39 -4.87
CA ALA A 218 17.60 -11.07 -4.24
C ALA A 218 16.39 -10.25 -4.74
N PRO A 219 15.71 -9.48 -3.86
CA PRO A 219 14.58 -8.69 -4.29
C PRO A 219 15.03 -7.65 -5.31
N LYS A 220 14.19 -7.37 -6.31
CA LYS A 220 14.44 -6.28 -7.26
C LYS A 220 14.43 -4.95 -6.50
N THR A 221 15.33 -4.07 -6.86
CA THR A 221 15.44 -2.74 -6.25
C THR A 221 15.40 -1.63 -7.28
N ALA A 222 14.99 -0.45 -6.85
CA ALA A 222 14.96 0.77 -7.66
C ALA A 222 15.37 1.99 -6.83
N VAL A 223 15.92 2.99 -7.50
CA VAL A 223 15.95 4.37 -6.98
C VAL A 223 14.63 5.02 -7.35
N VAL A 224 13.99 5.69 -6.39
CA VAL A 224 12.71 6.37 -6.60
C VAL A 224 12.84 7.81 -6.16
N SER A 225 12.37 8.75 -6.98
CA SER A 225 12.34 10.17 -6.64
C SER A 225 11.14 10.83 -7.30
N GLY A 226 10.67 11.94 -6.74
CA GLY A 226 9.52 12.60 -7.33
C GLY A 226 9.07 13.81 -6.56
N LEU A 227 7.95 14.36 -7.01
CA LEU A 227 7.28 15.48 -6.39
C LEU A 227 5.78 15.32 -6.51
N PHE A 228 5.05 15.94 -5.59
CA PHE A 228 3.60 16.05 -5.69
C PHE A 228 3.16 17.49 -5.40
N GLU A 229 2.08 17.89 -6.06
CA GLU A 229 1.34 19.11 -5.74
C GLU A 229 -0.14 18.77 -5.68
N VAL A 230 -0.79 19.10 -4.57
CA VAL A 230 -2.21 18.83 -4.35
C VAL A 230 -2.93 20.08 -3.88
N ALA A 231 -4.19 20.18 -4.25
CA ALA A 231 -5.04 21.32 -3.96
C ALA A 231 -6.47 20.89 -3.64
N LYS A 232 -7.22 21.78 -2.97
CA LYS A 232 -8.63 21.60 -2.69
C LYS A 232 -9.48 21.50 -3.96
#